data_AF-A0A4R4KRX7-F1
#
_entry.id   AF-A0A4R4KRX7-F1
#
_cell.length_a   1.000
_cell.length_b   1.000
_cell.length_c   1.000
_cell.angle_alpha   90.00
_cell.angle_beta   90.00
_cell.angle_gamma   90.00
#
_symmetry.space_group_name_H-M   'P 1'
#
loop_
_entity.id
_entity.type
_entity.pdbx_description
1 polymer ?
#
loop_
_entity_poly.entity_id
_entity_poly.type
_entity_poly.pdbx_seq_one_letter_code
_entity_poly.pdbx_strand_id
1 'polypeptide(L)' 'MDLARSLSSAACGWSRSPRRTTRRRSPRAGGPKPFYLRLGFRPTGERSGGQTVGVLDLGRPGLAR' A
#
# COMPACT_ATOMS: atom_id res chain seq x y z
N MET A 1 12.91 -56.95 9.37
CA MET A 1 14.23 -56.60 9.93
C MET A 1 14.88 -55.62 8.97
N ASP A 2 14.89 -54.34 9.39
CA ASP A 2 15.60 -53.17 8.85
C ASP A 2 17.06 -53.47 8.42
N LEU A 3 17.74 -52.72 7.55
CA LEU A 3 17.85 -51.26 7.45
C LEU A 3 18.24 -50.87 6.00
N ALA A 4 17.43 -50.06 5.31
CA ALA A 4 17.88 -49.11 4.27
C ALA A 4 16.70 -48.27 3.73
N ARG A 5 15.89 -47.67 4.60
CA ARG A 5 15.04 -46.53 4.22
C ARG A 5 15.79 -45.25 4.58
N SER A 6 16.76 -44.93 3.75
CA SER A 6 17.44 -43.64 3.81
C SER A 6 16.58 -42.56 3.17
N LEU A 7 16.51 -41.44 3.88
CA LEU A 7 15.66 -40.28 3.71
C LEU A 7 15.93 -39.58 2.37
N SER A 8 14.87 -39.21 1.64
CA SER A 8 14.96 -38.16 0.62
C SER A 8 14.08 -36.98 1.04
N SER A 9 14.80 -35.95 1.49
CA SER A 9 14.36 -34.58 1.67
C SER A 9 13.66 -34.00 0.43
N ALA A 10 12.93 -32.91 0.68
CA ALA A 10 12.55 -31.88 -0.28
C ALA A 10 11.34 -32.16 -1.18
N ALA A 11 10.15 -32.05 -0.59
CA ALA A 11 8.98 -31.49 -1.28
C ALA A 11 8.47 -30.21 -0.60
N CYS A 12 9.36 -29.38 -0.03
CA CYS A 12 9.09 -27.95 0.08
C CYS A 12 9.30 -27.30 -1.30
N GLY A 13 8.45 -27.71 -2.24
CA GLY A 13 8.43 -27.24 -3.62
C GLY A 13 7.17 -26.44 -3.95
N TRP A 14 6.43 -25.93 -2.96
CA TRP A 14 5.43 -24.90 -3.27
C TRP A 14 6.17 -23.60 -3.56
N SER A 15 6.56 -23.43 -4.83
CA SER A 15 7.03 -22.14 -5.31
C SER A 15 5.88 -21.14 -5.19
N ARG A 16 5.95 -20.24 -4.20
CA ARG A 16 5.12 -19.04 -4.21
C ARG A 16 5.85 -18.03 -5.08
N SER A 17 5.60 -18.08 -6.38
CA SER A 17 6.11 -17.06 -7.31
C SER A 17 5.66 -15.67 -6.80
N PRO A 18 6.57 -14.76 -6.43
CA PRO A 18 6.16 -13.41 -6.08
C PRO A 18 5.83 -12.69 -7.38
N ARG A 19 4.55 -12.62 -7.73
CA ARG A 19 4.08 -11.79 -8.85
C ARG A 19 4.11 -10.31 -8.43
N ARG A 20 5.30 -9.74 -8.35
CA ARG A 20 5.44 -8.30 -8.12
C ARG A 20 5.33 -7.57 -9.45
N THR A 21 4.19 -6.92 -9.69
CA THR A 21 4.05 -5.99 -10.80
C THR A 21 4.40 -4.58 -10.33
N THR A 22 5.42 -3.98 -10.93
CA THR A 22 5.75 -2.57 -10.72
C THR A 22 5.05 -1.74 -11.79
N ARG A 23 4.27 -0.74 -11.38
CA ARG A 23 3.65 0.22 -12.30
C ARG A 23 4.42 1.52 -12.27
N ARG A 24 4.94 1.95 -13.42
CA ARG A 24 5.55 3.26 -13.58
C ARG A 24 4.49 4.34 -13.36
N ARG A 25 4.69 5.19 -12.37
CA ARG A 25 3.96 6.46 -12.26
C ARG A 25 4.71 7.51 -13.07
N SER A 26 4.00 8.21 -13.94
CA SER A 26 4.49 9.45 -14.54
C SER A 26 4.06 10.60 -13.63
N PRO A 27 4.95 11.53 -13.23
CA PRO A 27 4.54 12.75 -12.56
C PRO A 27 3.65 13.55 -13.52
N ARG A 28 2.37 13.73 -13.15
CA ARG A 28 1.50 14.69 -13.83
C ARG A 28 1.82 16.09 -13.32
N ALA A 29 1.80 17.08 -14.20
CA ALA A 29 1.91 18.49 -13.82
C ALA A 29 0.86 18.80 -12.73
N GLY A 30 1.30 19.44 -11.65
CA GLY A 30 0.46 19.75 -10.48
C GLY A 30 0.59 18.78 -9.30
N GLY A 31 1.29 17.65 -9.45
CA GLY A 31 1.51 16.71 -8.35
C GLY A 31 0.19 16.12 -7.80
N PRO A 32 0.21 15.47 -6.63
CA PRO A 32 -0.99 14.83 -6.09
C PRO A 32 -1.90 15.81 -5.32
N LYS A 33 -1.46 17.07 -5.09
CA LYS A 33 -2.20 18.06 -4.31
C LYS A 33 -3.63 18.33 -4.85
N PRO A 34 -3.85 18.57 -6.15
CA PRO A 34 -5.21 18.76 -6.69
C PRO A 34 -6.10 17.53 -6.51
N PHE A 35 -5.52 16.33 -6.52
CA PHE A 35 -6.26 15.10 -6.27
C PHE A 35 -6.76 15.03 -4.82
N TYR A 36 -5.92 15.36 -3.84
CA TYR A 36 -6.33 15.37 -2.43
C TYR A 36 -7.38 16.44 -2.12
N LEU A 37 -7.26 17.63 -2.73
CA LEU A 37 -8.28 18.68 -2.57
C LEU A 37 -9.65 18.21 -3.10
N ARG A 38 -9.69 17.48 -4.22
CA ARG A 38 -10.93 16.90 -4.77
C ARG A 38 -11.54 15.80 -3.90
N LEU A 39 -10.73 15.13 -3.07
CA LEU A 39 -11.22 14.17 -2.08
C LEU A 39 -11.81 14.83 -0.82
N GLY A 40 -11.78 16.17 -0.72
CA GLY A 40 -12.28 16.90 0.44
C GLY A 40 -11.24 17.14 1.54
N PHE A 41 -9.96 16.89 1.26
CA PHE A 41 -8.90 17.29 2.19
C PHE A 41 -8.87 18.81 2.32
N ARG A 42 -8.82 19.31 3.56
CA ARG A 42 -8.67 20.73 3.88
C ARG A 42 -7.22 21.02 4.28
N PRO A 43 -6.53 21.99 3.64
CA PRO A 43 -5.17 22.35 4.03
C PRO A 43 -5.16 23.02 5.41
N THR A 44 -4.21 22.67 6.27
CA THR A 44 -4.11 23.22 7.63
C THR A 44 -3.17 24.42 7.73
N GLY A 45 -2.32 24.64 6.71
CA GLY A 45 -1.22 25.62 6.77
C GLY A 45 0.05 25.09 7.42
N GLU A 46 -0.02 23.97 8.15
CA GLU A 46 1.16 23.29 8.69
C GLU A 46 2.03 22.71 7.57
N ARG A 47 3.35 22.72 7.76
CA ARG A 47 4.33 22.15 6.82
C ARG A 47 5.05 20.96 7.44
N SER A 48 5.10 19.84 6.71
CA SER A 48 5.89 18.66 7.05
C SER A 48 6.69 18.20 5.83
N GLY A 49 8.00 18.02 5.96
CA GLY A 49 8.89 17.63 4.85
C GLY A 49 8.82 18.58 3.64
N GLY A 50 8.55 19.87 3.86
CA GLY A 50 8.37 20.86 2.79
C GLY A 50 6.99 20.86 2.12
N GLN A 51 6.08 19.97 2.52
CA GLN A 51 4.71 19.84 1.97
C GLN A 51 3.66 20.39 2.95
N THR A 52 2.53 20.90 2.44
CA THR A 52 1.40 21.34 3.26
C THR A 52 0.59 20.13 3.74
N VAL A 53 0.35 20.04 5.04
CA VAL A 53 -0.49 19.00 5.64
C VAL A 53 -1.97 19.27 5.30
N GLY A 54 -2.71 18.20 4.99
CA GLY A 54 -4.15 18.25 4.75
C GLY A 54 -4.87 17.26 5.65
N VAL A 55 -6.05 17.65 6.13
CA VAL A 55 -6.92 16.79 6.95
C VAL A 55 -8.15 16.38 6.15
N LEU A 56 -8.51 15.11 6.21
CA LEU A 56 -9.78 14.59 5.71
C LEU A 56 -10.53 14.00 6.89
N ASP A 57 -11.70 14.56 7.17
CA ASP A 57 -12.60 14.01 8.18
C ASP A 57 -13.28 12.77 7.60
N LEU A 58 -12.74 11.60 7.95
CA LEU A 58 -13.37 10.32 7.67
C LEU A 58 -14.43 10.09 8.74
N GLY A 59 -15.51 10.87 8.67
CA GLY A 59 -16.67 10.66 9.51
C GLY A 59 -17.00 9.17 9.50
N ARG A 60 -17.14 8.55 10.69
CA ARG A 60 -17.51 7.14 10.75
C ARG A 60 -18.75 6.95 9.87
N PRO A 61 -18.73 6.05 8.87
CA PRO A 61 -19.93 5.76 8.12
C PRO A 61 -20.97 5.22 9.13
N GLY A 62 -22.01 6.02 9.43
CA GLY A 62 -23.13 5.58 10.26
C GLY A 62 -23.65 6.52 11.36
N LEU A 63 -23.14 7.75 11.53
CA LEU A 63 -23.68 8.69 12.53
C LEU A 63 -24.01 10.09 11.97
N ALA A 64 -24.22 10.20 10.65
CA ALA A 64 -25.01 11.31 10.12
C ALA A 64 -26.48 10.93 10.31
N ARG A 65 -27.09 11.45 11.37
CA ARG A 65 -28.53 11.43 11.60
C ARG A 65 -29.24 12.36 10.62
#